data_AF-A0A3D3SAE1-F1
#
_entry.id   AF-A0A3D3SAE1-F1
#
_cell.length_a   1.000
_cell.length_b   1.000
_cell.length_c   1.000
_cell.angle_alpha   90.00
_cell.angle_beta   90.00
_cell.angle_gamma   90.00
#
_symmetry.space_group_name_H-M   'P 1'
#
loop_
_entity.id
_entity.type
_entity.pdbx_description
1 polymer ?
#
loop_
_entity_poly.entity_id
_entity_poly.type
_entity_poly.pdbx_seq_one_letter_code
_entity_poly.pdbx_strand_id
1 'polypeptide(L)'
;LGADLDLIDFDTATRVSGTKFYYLKNEAVILEMALVRYVLDILMKKGFTLFQTPDIARTEILEGIGFNPRGPESNIYTIEGEDTCLIGTAEITLGGYYSGTIIDKAKLPLKLAGVSHCFRREAGSAGQFSKGLYRVHQFTKVEMFAYTLPEESDATHEYLRSIEEEIFSGLGIPFRVVDTCTGDLGAPAYRKWDLEAWMPGRNGGEWGEVTSTSNCTDFQARRLNIKYKDEDGKNKYVHMLNGTAIACSRGIIAVMENFQRADGSIAIPNALIPYCGFSEIRR
;
A
#
# COMPACT_ATOMS: atom_id res chain seq x y z
N LEU A 1 19.94 10.02 10.33
CA LEU A 1 18.96 10.88 9.64
C LEU A 1 17.75 11.19 10.52
N GLY A 2 16.74 10.30 10.65
CA GLY A 2 15.49 10.63 11.35
C GLY A 2 15.64 11.00 12.82
N ALA A 3 16.50 10.29 13.56
CA ALA A 3 16.78 10.63 14.96
C ALA A 3 17.58 11.95 15.09
N ASP A 4 18.56 12.18 14.22
CA ASP A 4 19.44 13.37 14.27
C ASP A 4 18.69 14.67 14.01
N LEU A 5 17.62 14.60 13.21
CA LEU A 5 16.72 15.71 12.88
C LEU A 5 15.47 15.78 13.79
N ASP A 6 15.41 14.97 14.86
CA ASP A 6 14.26 14.89 15.78
C ASP A 6 12.91 14.60 15.09
N LEU A 7 12.95 13.77 14.03
CA LEU A 7 11.79 13.44 13.19
C LEU A 7 11.15 12.09 13.56
N ILE A 8 11.94 11.15 14.09
CA ILE A 8 11.48 9.78 14.37
C ILE A 8 11.99 9.33 15.74
N ASP A 9 11.07 8.95 16.63
CA ASP A 9 11.39 8.43 17.96
C ASP A 9 10.98 6.94 18.05
N PHE A 10 11.97 6.06 18.00
CA PHE A 10 11.81 4.61 18.17
C PHE A 10 11.92 4.16 19.63
N ASP A 11 12.65 4.88 20.48
CA ASP A 11 12.92 4.47 21.86
C ASP A 11 11.67 4.65 22.72
N THR A 12 10.98 5.78 22.56
CA THR A 12 9.69 6.02 23.22
C THR A 12 8.62 5.08 22.66
N ALA A 13 8.59 4.84 21.35
CA ALA A 13 7.66 3.88 20.76
C ALA A 13 7.88 2.45 21.28
N THR A 14 9.14 2.02 21.43
CA THR A 14 9.48 0.72 22.01
C THR A 14 9.00 0.60 23.45
N ARG A 15 9.16 1.66 24.25
CA ARG A 15 8.69 1.71 25.65
C ARG A 15 7.17 1.66 25.77
N VAL A 16 6.43 2.28 24.84
CA VAL A 16 4.98 2.43 24.92
C VAL A 16 4.22 1.30 24.22
N SER A 17 4.62 0.95 23.00
CA SER A 17 3.88 0.04 22.10
C SER A 17 4.66 -1.23 21.74
N GLY A 18 5.94 -1.32 22.10
CA GLY A 18 6.83 -2.42 21.73
C GLY A 18 7.66 -2.13 20.47
N THR A 19 8.50 -3.09 20.09
CA THR A 19 9.41 -2.94 18.94
C THR A 19 8.63 -2.77 17.62
N LYS A 20 9.29 -2.24 16.59
CA LYS A 20 8.70 -2.01 15.25
C LYS A 20 7.51 -1.03 15.22
N PHE A 21 7.29 -0.27 16.29
CA PHE A 21 6.51 0.96 16.30
C PHE A 21 7.43 2.18 16.32
N TYR A 22 6.87 3.35 16.00
CA TYR A 22 7.58 4.62 15.92
C TYR A 22 6.63 5.79 16.17
N TYR A 23 7.17 6.92 16.62
CA TYR A 23 6.52 8.22 16.51
C TYR A 23 7.15 9.00 15.36
N LEU A 24 6.32 9.60 14.50
CA LEU A 24 6.75 10.68 13.62
C LEU A 24 6.57 12.02 14.35
N LYS A 25 7.49 12.95 14.12
CA LYS A 25 7.52 14.28 14.72
C LYS A 25 7.78 15.36 13.66
N ASN A 26 7.36 16.58 13.97
CA ASN A 26 7.67 17.79 13.22
C ASN A 26 7.42 17.62 11.70
N GLU A 27 8.41 17.94 10.87
CA GLU A 27 8.34 17.90 9.40
C GLU A 27 8.02 16.49 8.87
N ALA A 28 8.35 15.41 9.59
CA ALA A 28 8.03 14.06 9.13
C ALA A 28 6.53 13.73 9.20
N VAL A 29 5.79 14.36 10.14
CA VAL A 29 4.32 14.26 10.17
C VAL A 29 3.74 14.93 8.92
N ILE A 30 4.25 16.12 8.59
CA ILE A 30 3.81 16.86 7.40
C ILE A 30 4.21 16.11 6.12
N LEU A 31 5.39 15.52 6.07
CA LEU A 31 5.86 14.73 4.93
C LEU A 31 4.96 13.51 4.69
N GLU A 32 4.52 12.80 5.73
CA GLU A 32 3.57 11.69 5.59
C GLU A 32 2.25 12.16 4.96
N MET A 33 1.67 13.25 5.48
CA MET A 33 0.44 13.82 4.95
C MET A 33 0.60 14.31 3.51
N ALA A 34 1.76 14.91 3.19
CA ALA A 34 2.10 15.39 1.86
C ALA A 34 2.18 14.24 0.84
N LEU A 35 2.80 13.11 1.20
CA LEU A 35 2.86 11.92 0.35
C LEU A 35 1.45 11.38 0.04
N VAL A 36 0.59 11.27 1.06
CA VAL A 36 -0.81 10.86 0.88
C VAL A 36 -1.52 11.81 -0.08
N ARG A 37 -1.45 13.12 0.17
CA ARG A 37 -2.18 14.10 -0.64
C ARG A 37 -1.67 14.17 -2.09
N TYR A 38 -0.36 14.13 -2.29
CA TYR A 38 0.27 14.09 -3.61
C TYR A 38 -0.27 12.94 -4.47
N VAL A 39 -0.34 11.74 -3.89
CA VAL A 39 -0.85 10.57 -4.59
C VAL A 39 -2.35 10.65 -4.83
N LEU A 40 -3.14 11.12 -3.85
CA LEU A 40 -4.57 11.31 -4.04
C LEU A 40 -4.88 12.28 -5.20
N ASP A 41 -4.10 13.35 -5.35
CA ASP A 41 -4.29 14.30 -6.46
C ASP A 41 -4.03 13.65 -7.82
N ILE A 42 -3.05 12.74 -7.93
CA ILE A 42 -2.81 11.95 -9.13
C ILE A 42 -4.00 11.02 -9.40
N LEU A 43 -4.47 10.29 -8.40
CA LEU A 43 -5.57 9.35 -8.53
C LEU A 43 -6.91 10.03 -8.87
N MET A 44 -7.18 11.20 -8.29
CA MET A 44 -8.35 12.03 -8.63
C MET A 44 -8.35 12.44 -10.09
N LYS A 45 -7.21 12.94 -10.61
CA LYS A 45 -7.07 13.31 -12.03
C LYS A 45 -7.27 12.12 -12.97
N LYS A 46 -6.99 10.91 -12.49
CA LYS A 46 -7.19 9.64 -13.20
C LYS A 46 -8.58 9.02 -13.01
N GLY A 47 -9.49 9.73 -12.33
CA GLY A 47 -10.89 9.33 -12.16
C GLY A 47 -11.10 8.18 -11.17
N PHE A 48 -10.21 8.02 -10.19
CA PHE A 48 -10.46 7.11 -9.07
C PHE A 48 -11.46 7.73 -8.11
N THR A 49 -12.39 6.92 -7.60
CA THR A 49 -13.24 7.32 -6.47
C THR A 49 -12.44 7.17 -5.20
N LEU A 50 -12.30 8.24 -4.43
CA LEU A 50 -11.53 8.24 -3.20
C LEU A 50 -12.36 7.76 -2.00
N PHE A 51 -11.73 6.97 -1.15
CA PHE A 51 -12.28 6.44 0.11
C PHE A 51 -11.29 6.69 1.24
N GLN A 52 -11.85 6.97 2.41
CA GLN A 52 -11.21 6.64 3.68
C GLN A 52 -11.90 5.39 4.20
N THR A 53 -11.16 4.31 4.40
CA THR A 53 -11.76 3.02 4.77
C THR A 53 -11.79 2.84 6.29
N PRO A 54 -12.68 2.00 6.83
CA PRO A 54 -12.55 1.51 8.20
C PRO A 54 -11.21 0.78 8.37
N ASP A 55 -10.58 0.91 9.53
CA ASP A 55 -9.36 0.16 9.88
C ASP A 55 -9.67 -1.27 10.39
N ILE A 56 -10.96 -1.62 10.51
CA ILE A 56 -11.47 -2.91 10.98
C ILE A 56 -12.34 -3.53 9.88
N ALA A 57 -12.15 -4.83 9.64
CA ALA A 57 -13.00 -5.61 8.74
C ALA A 57 -13.46 -6.93 9.42
N ARG A 58 -14.59 -7.48 8.95
CA ARG A 58 -15.01 -8.83 9.32
C ARG A 58 -14.00 -9.84 8.81
N THR A 59 -13.71 -10.87 9.60
CA THR A 59 -12.75 -11.93 9.23
C THR A 59 -13.11 -12.60 7.91
N GLU A 60 -14.39 -12.79 7.61
CA GLU A 60 -14.88 -13.37 6.35
C GLU A 60 -14.47 -12.55 5.11
N ILE A 61 -14.40 -11.21 5.21
CA ILE A 61 -13.98 -10.34 4.11
C ILE A 61 -12.48 -10.48 3.87
N LEU A 62 -11.71 -10.50 4.95
CA LEU A 62 -10.26 -10.71 4.92
C LEU A 62 -9.91 -12.07 4.29
N GLU A 63 -10.60 -13.13 4.69
CA GLU A 63 -10.46 -14.47 4.10
C GLU A 63 -10.88 -14.51 2.62
N GLY A 64 -11.92 -13.75 2.26
CA GLY A 64 -12.41 -13.63 0.90
C GLY A 64 -11.39 -13.02 -0.06
N ILE A 65 -10.66 -12.00 0.41
CA ILE A 65 -9.57 -11.34 -0.34
C ILE A 65 -8.32 -12.24 -0.47
N GLY A 66 -8.21 -13.28 0.36
CA GLY A 66 -7.13 -14.27 0.27
C GLY A 66 -6.00 -14.05 1.26
N PHE A 67 -6.17 -13.16 2.24
CA PHE A 67 -5.29 -13.03 3.40
C PHE A 67 -5.60 -14.16 4.39
N ASN A 68 -5.32 -15.40 4.01
CA ASN A 68 -5.72 -16.56 4.81
C ASN A 68 -4.79 -16.70 6.04
N PRO A 69 -5.29 -16.63 7.29
CA PRO A 69 -4.47 -16.87 8.48
C PRO A 69 -4.17 -18.38 8.59
N ARG A 70 -3.17 -18.88 7.86
CA ARG A 70 -2.69 -20.26 8.08
C ARG A 70 -1.56 -20.26 9.09
N GLY A 71 -1.89 -20.67 10.31
CA GLY A 71 -0.92 -20.96 11.38
C GLY A 71 -0.63 -19.79 12.34
N PRO A 72 0.21 -20.04 13.36
CA PRO A 72 0.59 -19.05 14.38
C PRO A 72 1.32 -17.82 13.82
N GLU A 73 1.82 -17.90 12.59
CA GLU A 73 2.50 -16.82 11.86
C GLU A 73 1.56 -15.91 11.05
N SER A 74 0.25 -15.94 11.32
CA SER A 74 -0.69 -15.00 10.71
C SER A 74 -0.22 -13.54 10.88
N ASN A 75 -0.19 -12.78 9.78
CA ASN A 75 0.16 -11.36 9.77
C ASN A 75 -0.99 -10.45 10.28
N ILE A 76 -2.10 -11.01 10.74
CA ILE A 76 -3.33 -10.27 11.06
C ILE A 76 -3.51 -10.12 12.58
N TYR A 77 -3.90 -8.93 13.02
CA TYR A 77 -4.36 -8.69 14.39
C TYR A 77 -5.88 -8.88 14.49
N THR A 78 -6.32 -9.92 15.20
CA THR A 78 -7.74 -10.19 15.47
C THR A 78 -8.23 -9.43 16.69
N ILE A 79 -9.47 -8.93 16.64
CA ILE A 79 -10.13 -8.28 17.78
C ILE A 79 -10.85 -9.36 18.60
N GLU A 80 -10.51 -9.44 19.87
CA GLU A 80 -11.07 -10.45 20.78
C GLU A 80 -12.58 -10.27 20.95
N GLY A 81 -13.35 -11.33 20.67
CA GLY A 81 -14.79 -11.38 20.88
C GLY A 81 -15.66 -10.75 19.78
N GLU A 82 -15.09 -10.25 18.68
CA GLU A 82 -15.82 -9.41 17.70
C GLU A 82 -15.86 -9.97 16.27
N ASP A 83 -15.37 -11.19 16.00
CA ASP A 83 -15.24 -11.80 14.65
C ASP A 83 -14.70 -10.84 13.56
N THR A 84 -13.81 -9.96 13.99
CA THR A 84 -13.22 -8.88 13.21
C THR A 84 -11.72 -8.79 13.44
N CYS A 85 -11.04 -8.07 12.57
CA CYS A 85 -9.60 -7.88 12.60
C CYS A 85 -9.20 -6.48 12.11
N LEU A 86 -8.04 -6.01 12.56
CA LEU A 86 -7.39 -4.85 11.96
C LEU A 86 -6.92 -5.19 10.55
N ILE A 87 -7.12 -4.29 9.60
CA ILE A 87 -6.74 -4.51 8.20
C ILE A 87 -5.24 -4.33 7.99
N GLY A 88 -4.63 -5.21 7.17
CA GLY A 88 -3.24 -5.08 6.72
C GLY A 88 -3.07 -4.21 5.45
N THR A 89 -4.19 -3.77 4.87
CA THR A 89 -4.31 -2.96 3.66
C THR A 89 -5.77 -2.56 3.41
N ALA A 90 -6.01 -1.36 2.85
CA ALA A 90 -7.33 -0.94 2.37
C ALA A 90 -7.89 -1.86 1.26
N GLU A 91 -7.05 -2.69 0.61
CA GLU A 91 -7.49 -3.75 -0.32
C GLU A 91 -8.60 -4.60 0.29
N ILE A 92 -8.50 -4.93 1.58
CA ILE A 92 -9.48 -5.78 2.27
C ILE A 92 -10.86 -5.13 2.25
N THR A 93 -10.93 -3.87 2.68
CA THR A 93 -12.19 -3.12 2.73
C THR A 93 -12.70 -2.70 1.37
N LEU A 94 -11.81 -2.30 0.45
CA LEU A 94 -12.19 -1.90 -0.90
C LEU A 94 -12.70 -3.11 -1.68
N GLY A 95 -12.02 -4.25 -1.61
CA GLY A 95 -12.42 -5.47 -2.28
C GLY A 95 -13.69 -6.10 -1.68
N GLY A 96 -13.95 -5.90 -0.39
CA GLY A 96 -15.19 -6.27 0.28
C GLY A 96 -16.39 -5.36 -0.01
N TYR A 97 -16.18 -4.17 -0.59
CA TYR A 97 -17.22 -3.14 -0.72
C TYR A 97 -18.45 -3.60 -1.53
N TYR A 98 -18.23 -4.44 -2.55
CA TYR A 98 -19.29 -5.03 -3.37
C TYR A 98 -19.56 -6.51 -3.05
N SER A 99 -19.16 -7.00 -1.88
CA SER A 99 -19.37 -8.40 -1.49
C SER A 99 -20.84 -8.81 -1.58
N GLY A 100 -21.10 -9.97 -2.20
CA GLY A 100 -22.43 -10.52 -2.39
C GLY A 100 -23.31 -9.79 -3.43
N THR A 101 -22.76 -8.83 -4.17
CA THR A 101 -23.53 -8.02 -5.13
C THR A 101 -23.32 -8.44 -6.59
N ILE A 102 -24.26 -8.00 -7.45
CA ILE A 102 -24.14 -8.05 -8.90
C ILE A 102 -23.97 -6.62 -9.41
N ILE A 103 -22.77 -6.28 -9.84
CA ILE A 103 -22.39 -4.97 -10.37
C ILE A 103 -23.00 -4.79 -11.77
N ASP A 104 -23.51 -3.60 -12.04
CA ASP A 104 -23.96 -3.19 -13.37
C ASP A 104 -22.75 -3.14 -14.34
N LYS A 105 -22.81 -3.91 -15.43
CA LYS A 105 -21.75 -3.98 -16.45
C LYS A 105 -21.37 -2.59 -16.97
N ALA A 106 -22.33 -1.67 -17.08
CA ALA A 106 -22.10 -0.32 -17.59
C ALA A 106 -21.24 0.56 -16.66
N LYS A 107 -21.01 0.14 -15.41
CA LYS A 107 -20.16 0.85 -14.45
C LYS A 107 -18.72 0.35 -14.42
N LEU A 108 -18.43 -0.78 -15.08
CA LEU A 108 -17.09 -1.35 -15.11
C LEU A 108 -16.24 -0.68 -16.22
N PRO A 109 -14.94 -0.47 -16.01
CA PRO A 109 -14.20 -0.76 -14.77
C PRO A 109 -14.46 0.27 -13.65
N LEU A 110 -14.62 -0.22 -12.43
CA LEU A 110 -14.67 0.62 -11.23
C LEU A 110 -13.25 0.82 -10.69
N LYS A 111 -12.83 2.08 -10.52
CA LYS A 111 -11.51 2.45 -9.97
C LYS A 111 -11.68 3.14 -8.63
N LEU A 112 -11.16 2.53 -7.58
CA LEU A 112 -11.27 3.00 -6.19
C LEU A 112 -9.87 3.25 -5.62
N ALA A 113 -9.74 4.27 -4.78
CA ALA A 113 -8.51 4.54 -4.04
C ALA A 113 -8.83 4.70 -2.55
N GLY A 114 -8.15 3.97 -1.68
CA GLY A 114 -8.43 3.95 -0.24
C GLY A 114 -7.24 4.39 0.60
N VAL A 115 -7.47 5.34 1.50
CA VAL A 115 -6.51 5.71 2.56
C VAL A 115 -6.87 4.95 3.84
N SER A 116 -5.87 4.31 4.45
CA SER A 116 -6.06 3.57 5.72
C SER A 116 -4.76 3.48 6.52
N HIS A 117 -4.91 3.15 7.81
CA HIS A 117 -3.80 2.57 8.56
C HIS A 117 -3.75 1.06 8.30
N CYS A 118 -2.54 0.55 8.09
CA CYS A 118 -2.27 -0.86 7.84
C CYS A 118 -1.59 -1.46 9.06
N PHE A 119 -2.14 -2.55 9.57
CA PHE A 119 -1.63 -3.26 10.75
C PHE A 119 -1.13 -4.66 10.36
N ARG A 120 0.13 -4.96 10.62
CA ARG A 120 0.74 -6.26 10.29
C ARG A 120 1.55 -6.79 11.45
N ARG A 121 1.31 -8.05 11.84
CA ARG A 121 2.06 -8.70 12.94
C ARG A 121 3.52 -8.94 12.59
N GLU A 122 3.87 -8.96 11.30
CA GLU A 122 5.23 -9.21 10.81
C GLU A 122 5.85 -10.48 11.46
N ALA A 123 5.02 -11.50 11.69
CA ALA A 123 5.41 -12.76 12.30
C ALA A 123 6.39 -13.50 11.36
N GLY A 124 7.40 -14.17 11.92
CA GLY A 124 8.45 -14.85 11.14
C GLY A 124 9.60 -13.94 10.66
N SER A 125 9.52 -12.62 10.82
CA SER A 125 10.55 -11.67 10.37
C SER A 125 11.59 -11.30 11.44
N ALA A 126 12.18 -12.31 12.10
CA ALA A 126 13.35 -12.10 12.96
C ALA A 126 14.60 -11.93 12.06
N GLY A 127 15.07 -10.70 11.83
CA GLY A 127 16.21 -10.47 10.92
C GLY A 127 16.74 -9.05 10.83
N GLN A 128 17.73 -8.88 9.93
CA GLN A 128 18.60 -7.71 9.70
C GLN A 128 17.86 -6.40 9.43
N PHE A 129 16.61 -6.44 8.95
CA PHE A 129 15.78 -5.25 8.65
C PHE A 129 14.81 -4.86 9.77
N SER A 130 15.14 -5.20 11.02
CA SER A 130 14.29 -4.95 12.20
C SER A 130 14.35 -3.51 12.72
N LYS A 131 15.30 -2.68 12.26
CA LYS A 131 15.45 -1.27 12.64
C LYS A 131 15.00 -0.34 11.51
N GLY A 132 14.35 0.77 11.87
CA GLY A 132 13.85 1.77 10.92
C GLY A 132 12.37 1.58 10.54
N LEU A 133 11.92 2.31 9.51
CA LEU A 133 10.51 2.32 9.07
C LEU A 133 10.18 1.25 8.02
N TYR A 134 11.16 0.46 7.56
CA TYR A 134 10.99 -0.39 6.37
C TYR A 134 10.00 -1.54 6.60
N ARG A 135 10.01 -2.09 7.83
CA ARG A 135 9.15 -3.17 8.28
C ARG A 135 8.66 -2.88 9.70
N VAL A 136 7.41 -2.42 9.79
CA VAL A 136 6.77 -1.88 11.01
C VAL A 136 5.39 -2.49 11.19
N HIS A 137 4.88 -2.47 12.43
CA HIS A 137 3.56 -3.02 12.73
C HIS A 137 2.39 -2.16 12.26
N GLN A 138 2.63 -0.85 12.10
CA GLN A 138 1.63 0.12 11.67
C GLN A 138 2.22 1.11 10.68
N PHE A 139 1.51 1.39 9.60
CA PHE A 139 1.88 2.42 8.62
C PHE A 139 0.66 2.91 7.84
N THR A 140 0.70 4.14 7.35
CA THR A 140 -0.32 4.69 6.45
C THR A 140 -0.08 4.22 5.01
N LYS A 141 -1.13 3.85 4.29
CA LYS A 141 -1.05 3.47 2.87
C LYS A 141 -2.21 4.04 2.07
N VAL A 142 -1.93 4.46 0.84
CA VAL A 142 -2.94 4.70 -0.20
C VAL A 142 -2.95 3.51 -1.15
N GLU A 143 -4.07 2.81 -1.22
CA GLU A 143 -4.28 1.64 -2.07
C GLU A 143 -5.13 2.00 -3.29
N MET A 144 -4.74 1.53 -4.47
CA MET A 144 -5.59 1.45 -5.65
C MET A 144 -6.29 0.09 -5.71
N PHE A 145 -7.55 0.09 -6.10
CA PHE A 145 -8.34 -1.12 -6.30
C PHE A 145 -9.19 -1.00 -7.55
N ALA A 146 -9.33 -2.08 -8.31
CA ALA A 146 -10.18 -2.11 -9.49
C ALA A 146 -11.06 -3.36 -9.53
N TYR A 147 -12.31 -3.15 -9.93
CA TYR A 147 -13.19 -4.22 -10.41
C TYR A 147 -13.35 -4.05 -11.91
N THR A 148 -13.07 -5.09 -12.68
CA THR A 148 -13.05 -5.00 -14.15
C THR A 148 -13.79 -6.16 -14.78
N LEU A 149 -14.06 -6.05 -16.08
CA LEU A 149 -14.37 -7.21 -16.89
C LEU A 149 -13.11 -8.10 -17.04
N PRO A 150 -13.26 -9.42 -17.22
CA PRO A 150 -12.13 -10.32 -17.44
C PRO A 150 -11.21 -9.90 -18.58
N GLU A 151 -11.79 -9.45 -19.69
CA GLU A 151 -11.08 -9.00 -20.90
C GLU A 151 -10.28 -7.70 -20.72
N GLU A 152 -10.57 -6.91 -19.67
CA GLU A 152 -9.88 -5.65 -19.36
C GLU A 152 -8.82 -5.80 -18.26
N SER A 153 -8.72 -6.99 -17.66
CA SER A 153 -7.95 -7.23 -16.44
C SER A 153 -6.45 -6.95 -16.63
N ASP A 154 -5.84 -7.49 -17.68
CA ASP A 154 -4.39 -7.33 -17.92
C ASP A 154 -4.04 -5.88 -18.27
N ALA A 155 -4.88 -5.22 -19.08
CA ALA A 155 -4.71 -3.81 -19.41
C ALA A 155 -4.85 -2.92 -18.16
N THR A 156 -5.76 -3.26 -17.25
CA THR A 156 -5.92 -2.55 -15.98
C THR A 156 -4.74 -2.79 -15.06
N HIS A 157 -4.16 -4.00 -15.04
CA HIS A 157 -2.95 -4.28 -14.26
C HIS A 157 -1.81 -3.37 -14.72
N GLU A 158 -1.51 -3.36 -16.02
CA GLU A 158 -0.49 -2.50 -16.63
C GLU A 158 -0.75 -1.01 -16.33
N TYR A 159 -2.01 -0.59 -16.37
CA TYR A 159 -2.40 0.76 -16.02
C TYR A 159 -2.11 1.09 -14.55
N LEU A 160 -2.45 0.22 -13.60
CA LEU A 160 -2.13 0.43 -12.18
C LEU A 160 -0.62 0.54 -11.97
N ARG A 161 0.17 -0.36 -12.58
CA ARG A 161 1.64 -0.28 -12.55
C ARG A 161 2.16 1.05 -13.06
N SER A 162 1.64 1.53 -14.19
CA SER A 162 2.08 2.81 -14.77
C SER A 162 1.83 4.01 -13.84
N ILE A 163 0.81 3.92 -12.97
CA ILE A 163 0.55 4.95 -11.95
C ILE A 163 1.58 4.87 -10.83
N GLU A 164 1.95 3.66 -10.38
CA GLU A 164 3.04 3.49 -9.41
C GLU A 164 4.34 4.09 -9.94
N GLU A 165 4.68 3.81 -11.20
CA GLU A 165 5.86 4.39 -11.87
C GLU A 165 5.78 5.92 -12.00
N GLU A 166 4.61 6.48 -12.32
CA GLU A 166 4.38 7.94 -12.38
C GLU A 166 4.59 8.61 -11.02
N ILE A 167 4.08 8.00 -9.96
CA ILE A 167 4.21 8.51 -8.58
C ILE A 167 5.69 8.64 -8.22
N PHE A 168 6.47 7.57 -8.36
CA PHE A 168 7.89 7.56 -7.96
C PHE A 168 8.78 8.37 -8.92
N SER A 169 8.46 8.38 -10.22
CA SER A 169 9.13 9.25 -11.20
C SER A 169 8.91 10.73 -10.86
N GLY A 170 7.68 11.12 -10.51
CA GLY A 170 7.35 12.49 -10.12
C GLY A 170 7.98 12.92 -8.79
N LEU A 171 8.28 11.96 -7.90
CA LEU A 171 9.09 12.19 -6.70
C LEU A 171 10.59 12.28 -6.99
N GLY A 172 11.04 11.93 -8.20
CA GLY A 172 12.46 11.89 -8.54
C GLY A 172 13.24 10.78 -7.84
N ILE A 173 12.56 9.69 -7.45
CA ILE A 173 13.19 8.56 -6.76
C ILE A 173 13.56 7.50 -7.80
N PRO A 174 14.82 7.04 -7.87
CA PRO A 174 15.20 5.94 -8.75
C PRO A 174 14.51 4.64 -8.33
N PHE A 175 13.95 3.91 -9.27
CA PHE A 175 13.31 2.62 -9.02
C PHE A 175 13.56 1.62 -10.15
N ARG A 176 13.27 0.35 -9.87
CA ARG A 176 13.12 -0.72 -10.86
C ARG A 176 11.78 -1.43 -10.67
N VAL A 177 11.28 -2.03 -11.75
CA VAL A 177 10.11 -2.90 -11.73
C VAL A 177 10.57 -4.35 -11.79
N VAL A 178 10.03 -5.19 -10.93
CA VAL A 178 10.31 -6.62 -10.84
C VAL A 178 9.04 -7.41 -11.15
N ASP A 179 9.13 -8.37 -12.07
CA ASP A 179 8.09 -9.37 -12.30
C ASP A 179 8.27 -10.52 -11.30
N THR A 180 7.33 -10.64 -10.36
CA THR A 180 7.47 -11.51 -9.21
C THR A 180 7.37 -12.98 -9.64
N CYS A 181 8.31 -13.81 -9.19
CA CYS A 181 8.33 -15.22 -9.55
C CYS A 181 7.23 -16.02 -8.84
N THR A 182 6.92 -17.21 -9.35
CA THR A 182 5.83 -18.06 -8.82
C THR A 182 5.98 -18.44 -7.34
N GLY A 183 7.21 -18.48 -6.81
CA GLY A 183 7.46 -18.75 -5.40
C GLY A 183 7.07 -17.61 -4.45
N ASP A 184 6.85 -16.40 -4.97
CA ASP A 184 6.64 -15.18 -4.18
C ASP A 184 5.37 -14.40 -4.60
N LEU A 185 4.51 -14.98 -5.46
CA LEU A 185 3.25 -14.35 -5.90
C LEU A 185 2.24 -14.15 -4.76
N GLY A 186 2.31 -14.97 -3.71
CA GLY A 186 1.24 -15.09 -2.73
C GLY A 186 0.03 -15.87 -3.26
N ALA A 187 -0.97 -16.08 -2.40
CA ALA A 187 -2.10 -16.94 -2.72
C ALA A 187 -3.09 -16.38 -3.76
N PRO A 188 -3.46 -15.08 -3.76
CA PRO A 188 -4.52 -14.57 -4.64
C PRO A 188 -4.02 -14.09 -6.01
N ALA A 189 -2.72 -13.80 -6.18
CA ALA A 189 -2.21 -13.16 -7.39
C ALA A 189 -2.00 -14.18 -8.52
N TYR A 190 -2.58 -13.88 -9.68
CA TYR A 190 -2.26 -14.54 -10.95
C TYR A 190 -0.94 -14.00 -11.51
N ARG A 191 -0.72 -12.69 -11.41
CA ARG A 191 0.53 -12.00 -11.74
C ARG A 191 0.71 -10.81 -10.80
N LYS A 192 1.97 -10.50 -10.47
CA LYS A 192 2.35 -9.42 -9.57
C LYS A 192 3.59 -8.70 -10.10
N TRP A 193 3.58 -7.37 -10.00
CA TRP A 193 4.79 -6.58 -10.14
C TRP A 193 5.08 -5.85 -8.84
N ASP A 194 6.36 -5.79 -8.51
CA ASP A 194 6.87 -5.00 -7.39
C ASP A 194 7.72 -3.85 -7.93
N LEU A 195 7.49 -2.65 -7.41
CA LEU A 195 8.36 -1.51 -7.66
C LEU A 195 9.31 -1.40 -6.48
N GLU A 196 10.61 -1.41 -6.76
CA GLU A 196 11.64 -1.30 -5.75
C GLU A 196 12.39 0.01 -5.92
N ALA A 197 12.38 0.85 -4.89
CA ALA A 197 13.13 2.10 -4.87
C ALA A 197 14.58 1.84 -4.45
N TRP A 198 15.50 2.64 -4.99
CA TRP A 198 16.89 2.66 -4.52
C TRP A 198 16.94 3.24 -3.10
N MET A 199 17.60 2.54 -2.18
CA MET A 199 17.78 2.93 -0.79
C MET A 199 19.28 3.01 -0.45
N PRO A 200 19.91 4.19 -0.59
CA PRO A 200 21.35 4.38 -0.34
C PRO A 200 21.83 3.88 1.03
N GLY A 201 21.01 4.02 2.07
CA GLY A 201 21.36 3.62 3.43
C GLY A 201 21.20 2.12 3.68
N ARG A 202 20.43 1.42 2.84
CA ARG A 202 20.14 -0.01 3.00
C ARG A 202 21.32 -0.85 2.54
N ASN A 203 22.03 -1.49 3.47
CA ASN A 203 23.18 -2.38 3.20
C ASN A 203 24.27 -1.76 2.31
N GLY A 204 24.45 -0.43 2.35
CA GLY A 204 25.41 0.28 1.49
C GLY A 204 24.91 0.54 0.06
N GLY A 205 23.60 0.43 -0.18
CA GLY A 205 22.93 0.71 -1.43
C GLY A 205 22.26 -0.54 -2.01
N GLU A 206 20.96 -0.68 -1.77
CA GLU A 206 20.15 -1.78 -2.31
C GLU A 206 18.78 -1.30 -2.76
N TRP A 207 18.12 -2.13 -3.59
CA TRP A 207 16.72 -1.96 -3.94
C TRP A 207 15.82 -2.45 -2.80
N GLY A 208 14.76 -1.71 -2.51
CA GLY A 208 13.74 -2.10 -1.55
C GLY A 208 12.35 -1.87 -2.10
N GLU A 209 11.50 -2.90 -2.05
CA GLU A 209 10.08 -2.84 -2.41
C GLU A 209 9.39 -1.63 -1.76
N VAL A 210 8.69 -0.83 -2.54
CA VAL A 210 7.90 0.33 -2.09
C VAL A 210 6.44 0.24 -2.53
N THR A 211 6.16 -0.46 -3.63
CA THR A 211 4.81 -0.78 -4.09
C THR A 211 4.74 -2.21 -4.60
N SER A 212 3.50 -2.70 -4.68
CA SER A 212 3.16 -3.96 -5.31
C SER A 212 1.81 -3.82 -6.00
N THR A 213 1.66 -4.37 -7.19
CA THR A 213 0.38 -4.42 -7.93
C THR A 213 0.10 -5.82 -8.44
N SER A 214 -1.14 -6.28 -8.24
CA SER A 214 -1.53 -7.66 -8.52
C SER A 214 -2.82 -7.73 -9.34
N ASN A 215 -2.83 -8.63 -10.31
CA ASN A 215 -4.04 -9.12 -10.94
C ASN A 215 -4.47 -10.41 -10.23
N CYS A 216 -5.63 -10.42 -9.59
CA CYS A 216 -6.15 -11.59 -8.88
C CYS A 216 -7.15 -12.40 -9.71
N THR A 217 -7.41 -11.99 -10.96
CA THR A 217 -8.47 -12.56 -11.81
C THR A 217 -9.78 -12.70 -11.04
N ASP A 218 -10.45 -13.84 -11.11
CA ASP A 218 -11.70 -14.09 -10.40
C ASP A 218 -11.52 -14.72 -9.00
N PHE A 219 -10.28 -14.88 -8.50
CA PHE A 219 -10.00 -15.54 -7.22
C PHE A 219 -10.78 -14.91 -6.06
N GLN A 220 -10.63 -13.59 -5.90
CA GLN A 220 -11.28 -12.83 -4.84
C GLN A 220 -12.79 -12.72 -5.09
N ALA A 221 -13.20 -12.48 -6.34
CA ALA A 221 -14.59 -12.31 -6.73
C ALA A 221 -15.42 -13.58 -6.47
N ARG A 222 -14.84 -14.77 -6.70
CA ARG A 222 -15.49 -16.05 -6.37
C ARG A 222 -15.73 -16.23 -4.88
N ARG A 223 -14.77 -15.83 -4.05
CA ARG A 223 -14.81 -15.98 -2.60
C ARG A 223 -15.77 -14.97 -1.95
N LEU A 224 -15.83 -13.77 -2.51
CA LEU A 224 -16.73 -12.70 -2.04
C LEU A 224 -18.06 -12.64 -2.81
N ASN A 225 -18.30 -13.58 -3.72
CA ASN A 225 -19.50 -13.68 -4.56
C ASN A 225 -19.85 -12.38 -5.31
N ILE A 226 -18.86 -11.77 -5.96
CA ILE A 226 -18.99 -10.49 -6.68
C ILE A 226 -19.11 -10.76 -8.18
N LYS A 227 -20.22 -10.37 -8.78
CA LYS A 227 -20.59 -10.74 -10.15
C LYS A 227 -20.98 -9.52 -10.98
N TYR A 228 -21.12 -9.70 -12.28
CA TYR A 228 -21.83 -8.81 -13.19
C TYR A 228 -22.74 -9.65 -14.11
N LYS A 229 -23.71 -9.01 -14.77
CA LYS A 229 -24.51 -9.65 -15.82
C LYS A 229 -23.88 -9.40 -17.18
N ASP A 230 -23.66 -10.45 -17.96
CA ASP A 230 -23.26 -10.33 -19.35
C ASP A 230 -24.45 -10.01 -20.27
N GLU A 231 -24.18 -9.89 -21.57
CA GLU A 231 -25.18 -9.56 -22.59
C GLU A 231 -26.27 -10.62 -22.75
N ASP A 232 -25.97 -11.88 -22.39
CA ASP A 232 -26.94 -12.99 -22.35
C ASP A 232 -27.77 -12.99 -21.04
N GLY A 233 -27.51 -12.06 -20.12
CA GLY A 233 -28.13 -12.02 -18.80
C GLY A 233 -27.57 -13.07 -17.82
N LYS A 234 -26.47 -13.74 -18.15
CA LYS A 234 -25.80 -14.71 -17.28
C LYS A 234 -24.91 -13.98 -16.27
N ASN A 235 -24.90 -14.49 -15.04
CA ASN A 235 -24.01 -13.98 -14.01
C ASN A 235 -22.58 -14.50 -14.25
N LYS A 236 -21.62 -13.58 -14.42
CA LYS A 236 -20.18 -13.86 -14.49
C LYS A 236 -19.46 -13.17 -13.34
N TYR A 237 -18.31 -13.70 -12.93
CA TYR A 237 -17.48 -13.06 -11.91
C TYR A 237 -16.67 -11.92 -12.55
N VAL A 238 -16.55 -10.81 -11.83
CA VAL A 238 -15.62 -9.74 -12.19
C VAL A 238 -14.18 -10.18 -11.95
N HIS A 239 -13.22 -9.50 -12.57
CA HIS A 239 -11.83 -9.57 -12.13
C HIS A 239 -11.53 -8.49 -11.10
N MET A 240 -10.62 -8.78 -10.18
CA MET A 240 -10.23 -7.89 -9.08
C MET A 240 -8.73 -7.65 -9.12
N LEU A 241 -8.33 -6.38 -9.01
CA LEU A 241 -6.93 -5.95 -9.04
C LEU A 241 -6.67 -4.95 -7.92
N ASN A 242 -5.44 -4.95 -7.42
CA ASN A 242 -4.96 -4.02 -6.41
C ASN A 242 -3.58 -3.47 -6.78
N GLY A 243 -3.23 -2.31 -6.25
CA GLY A 243 -1.93 -1.69 -6.42
C GLY A 243 -1.61 -0.73 -5.28
N THR A 244 -0.38 -0.70 -4.81
CA THR A 244 0.03 0.24 -3.76
C THR A 244 0.40 1.55 -4.41
N ALA A 245 -0.38 2.61 -4.19
CA ALA A 245 -0.02 3.92 -4.71
C ALA A 245 1.13 4.54 -3.90
N ILE A 246 1.05 4.47 -2.57
CA ILE A 246 2.16 4.79 -1.68
C ILE A 246 1.99 4.11 -0.31
N ALA A 247 3.02 3.40 0.15
CA ALA A 247 3.17 3.03 1.56
C ALA A 247 4.05 4.08 2.25
N CYS A 248 3.46 4.92 3.10
CA CYS A 248 4.12 6.13 3.60
C CYS A 248 5.40 5.84 4.37
N SER A 249 5.45 4.77 5.16
CA SER A 249 6.66 4.39 5.91
C SER A 249 7.88 4.21 5.00
N ARG A 250 7.71 3.53 3.86
CA ARG A 250 8.78 3.32 2.87
C ARG A 250 8.96 4.51 1.94
N GLY A 251 7.90 5.26 1.65
CA GLY A 251 7.97 6.53 0.94
C GLY A 251 8.83 7.57 1.66
N ILE A 252 8.67 7.67 3.00
CA ILE A 252 9.49 8.53 3.85
C ILE A 252 10.96 8.10 3.79
N ILE A 253 11.27 6.80 3.90
CA ILE A 253 12.64 6.30 3.75
C ILE A 253 13.21 6.72 2.39
N ALA A 254 12.48 6.46 1.30
CA ALA A 254 12.95 6.73 -0.04
C ALA A 254 13.24 8.23 -0.26
N VAL A 255 12.38 9.12 0.26
CA VAL A 255 12.63 10.58 0.23
C VAL A 255 13.85 10.94 1.09
N MET A 256 13.88 10.51 2.35
CA MET A 256 14.94 10.90 3.28
C MET A 256 16.33 10.45 2.81
N GLU A 257 16.46 9.23 2.29
CA GLU A 257 17.76 8.71 1.88
C GLU A 257 18.24 9.26 0.53
N ASN A 258 17.34 9.43 -0.45
CA ASN A 258 17.73 9.92 -1.78
C ASN A 258 17.95 11.44 -1.84
N PHE A 259 17.38 12.19 -0.89
CA PHE A 259 17.47 13.66 -0.87
C PHE A 259 18.29 14.22 0.30
N GLN A 260 19.03 13.37 1.03
CA GLN A 260 19.97 13.83 2.05
C GLN A 260 21.13 14.63 1.44
N ARG A 261 21.64 15.60 2.19
CA ARG A 261 22.81 16.41 1.84
C ARG A 261 23.96 16.17 2.83
N ALA A 262 25.17 16.58 2.44
CA ALA A 262 26.38 16.38 3.24
C ALA A 262 26.35 17.08 4.62
N ASP A 263 25.53 18.13 4.76
CA ASP A 263 25.32 18.86 6.02
C ASP A 263 24.27 18.19 6.94
N GLY A 264 23.69 17.06 6.51
CA GLY A 264 22.65 16.33 7.24
C GLY A 264 21.23 16.82 7.00
N SER A 265 21.03 17.91 6.24
CA SER A 265 19.70 18.34 5.81
C SER A 265 19.12 17.42 4.74
N ILE A 266 17.80 17.45 4.58
CA ILE A 266 17.08 16.64 3.58
C ILE A 266 16.30 17.59 2.69
N ALA A 267 16.57 17.59 1.39
CA ALA A 267 15.76 18.33 0.43
C ALA A 267 14.39 17.66 0.25
N ILE A 268 13.35 18.45 0.00
CA ILE A 268 12.02 17.93 -0.33
C ILE A 268 11.88 17.83 -1.85
N PRO A 269 11.40 16.70 -2.40
CA PRO A 269 11.08 16.59 -3.82
C PRO A 269 10.20 17.76 -4.26
N ASN A 270 10.50 18.36 -5.42
CA ASN A 270 9.76 19.54 -5.91
C ASN A 270 8.24 19.31 -5.96
N ALA A 271 7.81 18.09 -6.28
CA ALA A 271 6.41 17.71 -6.31
C ALA A 271 5.73 17.74 -4.92
N LEU A 272 6.49 17.59 -3.83
CA LEU A 272 5.98 17.61 -2.46
C LEU A 272 5.99 18.99 -1.80
N ILE A 273 6.80 19.94 -2.29
CA ILE A 273 6.93 21.29 -1.70
C ILE A 273 5.56 21.99 -1.53
N PRO A 274 4.62 21.96 -2.51
CA PRO A 274 3.31 22.60 -2.33
C PRO A 274 2.46 22.01 -1.20
N TYR A 275 2.67 20.74 -0.85
CA TYR A 275 1.95 20.05 0.22
C TYR A 275 2.68 20.14 1.56
N CYS A 276 4.01 20.16 1.55
CA CYS A 276 4.82 20.29 2.76
C CYS A 276 4.83 21.73 3.30
N GLY A 277 4.85 22.73 2.42
CA GLY A 277 5.04 24.14 2.81
C GLY A 277 6.51 24.50 3.11
N PHE A 278 7.44 23.57 2.92
CA PHE A 278 8.89 23.77 3.05
C PHE A 278 9.64 22.99 1.96
N SER A 279 10.85 23.46 1.62
CA SER A 279 11.70 22.88 0.59
C SER A 279 12.84 22.01 1.12
N GLU A 280 13.11 22.07 2.43
CA GLU A 280 14.14 21.29 3.09
C GLU A 280 13.77 21.05 4.57
N ILE A 281 14.29 19.96 5.13
CA ILE A 281 14.26 19.65 6.56
C ILE A 281 15.66 19.83 7.11
N ARG A 282 15.78 20.60 8.18
CA ARG A 282 17.04 20.88 8.89
C ARG A 282 16.77 21.01 10.39
N ARG A 283 17.84 20.93 11.18
CA ARG A 283 17.79 21.12 12.63
C ARG A 283 17.49 22.55 13.04
#